data_AF-A0A8G1X2X6-F1
#
_entry.id   AF-A0A8G1X2X6-F1
#
_cell.length_a   1.000
_cell.length_b   1.000
_cell.length_c   1.000
_cell.angle_alpha   90.00
_cell.angle_beta   90.00
_cell.angle_gamma   90.00
#
_symmetry.space_group_name_H-M   'P 1'
#
loop_
_entity.id
_entity.type
_entity.pdbx_description
1 polymer ?
#
loop_
_entity_poly.entity_id
_entity_poly.type
_entity_poly.pdbx_seq_one_letter_code
_entity_poly.pdbx_strand_id
1 'polypeptide(L)'
;MPGPLAIPIAGWVAEAIAAALGRAAASAAAGAVLGGVTTLPGDTPREDSEAKPTDRALPRTEEPCKKCPPDLGMKVRRRHGANWNAYAYQARITGFDYDTEYCLWSDEWNWQGVALGKNFDIDFDGFVSAECLLQETKGDYDQFILENGKSKKWFGGFTVMEDTIRRQARAVRANPPTKLMWYFQTPKTKAMMTPTLAMNGVASMYLP
;
A
#
# COMPACT_ATOMS: atom_id res chain seq x y z
N MET A 1 -34.81 32.80 -15.79
CA MET A 1 -33.34 32.67 -15.87
C MET A 1 -32.76 33.10 -14.53
N PRO A 2 -32.12 32.21 -13.76
CA PRO A 2 -31.22 32.62 -12.68
C PRO A 2 -29.77 32.53 -13.17
N GLY A 3 -29.00 33.61 -12.98
CA GLY A 3 -27.58 33.71 -13.33
C GLY A 3 -26.67 32.94 -12.35
N PRO A 4 -25.36 32.83 -12.67
CA PRO A 4 -24.47 31.86 -12.04
C PRO A 4 -23.95 32.35 -10.68
N LEU A 5 -23.99 31.46 -9.69
CA LEU A 5 -23.28 31.61 -8.43
C LEU A 5 -21.88 31.00 -8.60
N ALA A 6 -20.87 31.88 -8.68
CA ALA A 6 -19.47 31.52 -8.54
C ALA A 6 -19.15 31.27 -7.06
N ILE A 7 -18.53 30.13 -6.74
CA ILE A 7 -17.98 29.83 -5.41
C ILE A 7 -16.47 29.60 -5.58
N PRO A 8 -15.61 30.22 -4.75
CA PRO A 8 -14.18 30.25 -4.95
C PRO A 8 -13.47 28.93 -4.61
N ILE A 9 -12.33 28.76 -5.28
CA ILE A 9 -11.34 27.70 -5.14
C ILE A 9 -10.69 27.83 -3.76
N ALA A 10 -10.73 26.77 -2.95
CA ALA A 10 -9.90 26.62 -1.76
C ALA A 10 -9.02 25.39 -1.94
N GLY A 11 -7.74 25.63 -2.24
CA GLY A 11 -6.70 24.61 -2.21
C GLY A 11 -6.41 24.22 -0.76
N TRP A 12 -6.27 22.92 -0.53
CA TRP A 12 -5.77 22.42 0.75
C TRP A 12 -4.51 21.59 0.53
N VAL A 13 -3.53 22.00 1.34
CA VAL A 13 -2.13 21.62 1.39
C VAL A 13 -1.98 20.13 1.71
N ALA A 14 -1.06 19.47 1.02
CA ALA A 14 -0.60 18.13 1.38
C ALA A 14 0.42 18.25 2.53
N GLU A 15 0.12 17.66 3.69
CA GLU A 15 1.09 17.45 4.77
C GLU A 15 1.67 16.04 4.66
N ALA A 16 2.97 15.97 4.38
CA ALA A 16 3.76 14.75 4.38
C ALA A 16 4.24 14.46 5.82
N ILE A 17 3.83 13.33 6.39
CA ILE A 17 4.35 12.84 7.66
C ILE A 17 5.71 12.17 7.40
N ALA A 18 6.78 12.81 7.85
CA ALA A 18 8.12 12.23 7.89
C ALA A 18 8.23 11.25 9.07
N ALA A 19 8.41 9.96 8.79
CA ALA A 19 8.74 8.96 9.81
C ALA A 19 10.24 9.01 10.12
N ALA A 20 10.59 9.35 11.36
CA ALA A 20 11.97 9.39 11.84
C ALA A 20 12.51 7.97 12.13
N LEU A 21 13.66 7.66 11.53
CA LEU A 21 14.49 6.48 11.81
C LEU A 21 15.23 6.66 13.14
N GLY A 22 14.76 6.00 14.20
CA GLY A 22 15.51 5.84 15.45
C GLY A 22 16.45 4.64 15.37
N ARG A 23 17.75 4.88 15.12
CA ARG A 23 18.81 3.88 15.35
C ARG A 23 19.08 3.78 16.85
N ALA A 24 18.58 2.73 17.49
CA ALA A 24 19.03 2.33 18.82
C ALA A 24 20.23 1.38 18.67
N ALA A 25 21.45 1.90 18.77
CA ALA A 25 22.63 1.10 19.07
C ALA A 25 22.80 1.10 20.59
N ALA A 26 22.39 0.01 21.24
CA ALA A 26 22.64 -0.20 22.65
C ALA A 26 24.12 -0.56 22.89
N SER A 27 24.69 0.14 23.86
CA SER A 27 26.01 0.07 24.45
C SER A 27 26.38 -1.29 25.05
N ALA A 28 27.68 -1.62 25.07
CA ALA A 28 28.38 -2.14 26.26
C ALA A 28 29.90 -2.34 26.02
N ALA A 29 30.72 -1.56 26.74
CA ALA A 29 32.04 -1.91 27.32
C ALA A 29 32.60 -0.63 27.98
N ALA A 30 32.35 -0.39 29.28
CA ALA A 30 33.13 -0.85 30.44
C ALA A 30 34.48 -0.14 30.58
N GLY A 31 34.65 0.64 31.67
CA GLY A 31 35.94 1.12 32.15
C GLY A 31 35.90 2.47 32.86
N ALA A 32 35.69 2.45 34.19
CA ALA A 32 35.79 3.62 35.06
C ALA A 32 37.25 3.87 35.48
N VAL A 33 37.70 5.14 35.48
CA VAL A 33 38.84 5.62 36.28
C VAL A 33 38.51 7.01 36.83
N LEU A 34 38.72 7.16 38.14
CA LEU A 34 38.50 8.36 38.95
C LEU A 34 39.71 9.33 38.87
N GLY A 35 39.43 10.63 38.96
CA GLY A 35 40.31 11.58 39.65
C GLY A 35 40.83 12.78 38.85
N GLY A 36 40.61 13.99 39.38
CA GLY A 36 41.46 15.16 39.13
C GLY A 36 40.73 16.45 38.72
N VAL A 37 40.37 17.29 39.71
CA VAL A 37 40.11 18.72 39.49
C VAL A 37 41.45 19.46 39.52
N THR A 38 41.76 20.21 38.46
CA THR A 38 42.63 21.39 38.50
C THR A 38 42.03 22.50 37.63
N THR A 39 42.15 23.74 38.12
CA THR A 39 41.47 24.95 37.68
C THR A 39 42.29 25.79 36.67
N LEU A 40 41.61 26.24 35.59
CA LEU A 40 41.68 27.56 34.88
C LEU A 40 43.05 28.04 34.30
N PRO A 41 43.17 29.10 33.44
CA PRO A 41 42.17 30.04 32.88
C PRO A 41 42.29 30.32 31.35
N GLY A 42 41.30 30.99 30.75
CA GLY A 42 41.46 31.61 29.43
C GLY A 42 40.14 32.07 28.79
N ASP A 43 39.83 33.35 28.95
CA ASP A 43 38.66 34.04 28.39
C ASP A 43 38.77 34.35 26.88
N THR A 44 37.59 34.61 26.30
CA THR A 44 37.25 35.25 25.00
C THR A 44 37.01 34.31 23.79
N PRO A 45 36.17 34.73 22.82
CA PRO A 45 34.70 34.84 22.89
C PRO A 45 33.99 33.82 21.96
N ARG A 46 32.67 33.64 22.14
CA ARG A 46 31.80 32.90 21.22
C ARG A 46 31.97 33.41 19.78
N GLU A 47 32.57 32.61 18.92
CA GLU A 47 32.35 32.73 17.48
C GLU A 47 31.07 31.99 17.12
N ASP A 48 30.14 32.73 16.53
CA ASP A 48 28.92 32.21 15.92
C ASP A 48 29.32 31.24 14.81
N SER A 49 29.24 29.95 15.11
CA SER A 49 29.37 28.88 14.12
C SER A 49 28.11 28.86 13.26
N GLU A 50 28.08 29.71 12.25
CA GLU A 50 27.11 29.63 11.16
C GLU A 50 27.42 28.35 10.36
N ALA A 51 26.79 27.24 10.77
CA ALA A 51 26.89 25.97 10.08
C ALA A 51 26.22 26.09 8.71
N LYS A 52 27.00 26.37 7.66
CA LYS A 52 26.52 26.32 6.28
C LYS A 52 25.90 24.94 6.03
N PRO A 53 24.65 24.86 5.53
CA PRO A 53 24.05 23.59 5.13
C PRO A 53 24.90 23.01 4.00
N THR A 54 25.65 21.94 4.30
CA THR A 54 26.26 21.13 3.25
C THR A 54 25.13 20.31 2.67
N ASP A 55 24.59 20.77 1.54
CA ASP A 55 23.71 19.97 0.68
C ASP A 55 24.44 18.68 0.32
N ARG A 56 24.20 17.62 1.09
CA ARG A 56 24.52 16.27 0.67
C ARG A 56 23.53 15.92 -0.44
N ALA A 57 23.86 16.35 -1.65
CA ALA A 57 23.29 15.80 -2.86
C ALA A 57 23.53 14.29 -2.82
N LEU A 58 22.50 13.53 -2.43
CA LEU A 58 22.49 12.10 -2.60
C LEU A 58 22.76 11.83 -4.08
N PRO A 59 23.75 11.00 -4.44
CA PRO A 59 24.02 10.69 -5.83
C PRO A 59 22.77 10.07 -6.42
N ARG A 60 22.06 10.84 -7.25
CA ARG A 60 20.98 10.33 -8.08
C ARG A 60 21.65 9.43 -9.10
N THR A 61 21.53 8.13 -8.90
CA THR A 61 21.87 7.15 -9.93
C THR A 61 21.04 7.49 -11.17
N GLU A 62 21.69 7.85 -12.28
CA GLU A 62 21.05 8.13 -13.56
C GLU A 62 20.47 6.88 -14.24
N GLU A 63 20.29 5.78 -13.51
CA GLU A 63 19.52 4.65 -14.00
C GLU A 63 18.09 5.14 -14.26
N PRO A 64 17.58 5.01 -15.50
CA PRO A 64 16.20 5.37 -15.79
C PRO A 64 15.31 4.59 -14.82
N CYS A 65 14.40 5.29 -14.14
CA CYS A 65 13.43 4.67 -13.25
C CYS A 65 12.84 3.45 -13.97
N LYS A 66 13.00 2.25 -13.38
CA LYS A 66 12.42 1.04 -13.95
C LYS A 66 10.93 1.29 -14.12
N LYS A 67 10.48 1.38 -15.37
CA LYS A 67 9.06 1.61 -15.70
C LYS A 67 8.22 0.53 -15.01
N CYS A 68 7.12 0.93 -14.37
CA CYS A 68 6.25 0.00 -13.69
C CYS A 68 5.48 -0.84 -14.71
N PRO A 69 5.62 -2.17 -14.76
CA PRO A 69 4.97 -2.98 -15.79
C PRO A 69 3.44 -2.85 -15.83
N PRO A 70 2.73 -2.76 -14.68
CA PRO A 70 1.30 -2.46 -14.67
C PRO A 70 0.87 -1.13 -15.27
N ASP A 71 1.77 -0.16 -15.54
CA ASP A 71 1.41 1.08 -16.24
C ASP A 71 0.88 0.82 -17.66
N LEU A 72 1.16 -0.36 -18.23
CA LEU A 72 0.61 -0.82 -19.50
C LEU A 72 -0.84 -1.32 -19.41
N GLY A 73 -1.38 -1.40 -18.18
CA GLY A 73 -2.78 -1.71 -17.96
C GLY A 73 -3.70 -0.53 -18.24
N MET A 74 -4.97 -0.71 -17.92
CA MET A 74 -5.98 0.32 -18.07
C MET A 74 -7.06 0.21 -17.01
N LYS A 75 -7.63 1.35 -16.64
CA LYS A 75 -8.83 1.38 -15.80
C LYS A 75 -10.02 0.83 -16.60
N VAL A 76 -10.75 -0.12 -16.03
CA VAL A 76 -11.93 -0.74 -16.61
C VAL A 76 -13.09 -0.68 -15.62
N ARG A 77 -14.32 -0.68 -16.12
CA ARG A 77 -15.52 -0.77 -15.29
C ARG A 77 -16.02 -2.19 -15.23
N ARG A 78 -16.13 -2.77 -14.04
CA ARG A 78 -16.62 -4.15 -13.84
C ARG A 78 -17.91 -4.17 -13.04
N ARG A 79 -18.70 -5.24 -13.25
CA ARG A 79 -19.97 -5.48 -12.59
C ARG A 79 -19.86 -6.77 -11.78
N HIS A 80 -19.81 -6.65 -10.45
CA HIS A 80 -19.61 -7.78 -9.53
C HIS A 80 -20.86 -8.14 -8.71
N GLY A 81 -22.04 -7.74 -9.19
CA GLY A 81 -23.30 -7.84 -8.47
C GLY A 81 -23.47 -6.68 -7.48
N ALA A 82 -24.67 -6.54 -6.92
CA ALA A 82 -24.97 -5.45 -6.00
C ALA A 82 -24.39 -5.74 -4.61
N ASN A 83 -23.33 -5.01 -4.23
CA ASN A 83 -22.76 -5.04 -2.89
C ASN A 83 -22.18 -3.66 -2.52
N TRP A 84 -23.00 -2.84 -1.86
CA TRP A 84 -22.63 -1.48 -1.44
C TRP A 84 -21.40 -1.44 -0.55
N ASN A 85 -21.30 -2.38 0.40
CA ASN A 85 -20.17 -2.43 1.32
C ASN A 85 -18.86 -2.72 0.58
N ALA A 86 -18.86 -3.72 -0.32
CA ALA A 86 -17.67 -4.06 -1.06
C ALA A 86 -17.19 -2.91 -1.96
N TYR A 87 -18.10 -2.26 -2.70
CA TYR A 87 -17.74 -1.13 -3.56
C TYR A 87 -17.26 0.09 -2.78
N ALA A 88 -17.96 0.46 -1.69
CA ALA A 88 -17.53 1.57 -0.84
C ALA A 88 -16.17 1.28 -0.16
N TYR A 89 -15.95 0.04 0.25
CA TYR A 89 -14.68 -0.39 0.82
C TYR A 89 -13.54 -0.30 -0.20
N GLN A 90 -13.75 -0.86 -1.40
CA GLN A 90 -12.78 -0.80 -2.51
C GLN A 90 -12.40 0.65 -2.80
N ALA A 91 -13.39 1.51 -3.04
CA ALA A 91 -13.17 2.92 -3.36
C ALA A 91 -12.39 3.66 -2.26
N ARG A 92 -12.66 3.36 -0.98
CA ARG A 92 -11.92 3.95 0.14
C ARG A 92 -10.44 3.56 0.16
N ILE A 93 -10.11 2.33 -0.27
CA ILE A 93 -8.74 1.80 -0.25
C ILE A 93 -7.96 2.24 -1.49
N THR A 94 -8.60 2.20 -2.66
CA THR A 94 -7.93 2.36 -3.95
C THR A 94 -8.10 3.75 -4.56
N GLY A 95 -9.09 4.50 -4.09
CA GLY A 95 -9.51 5.77 -4.68
C GLY A 95 -10.20 5.61 -6.04
N PHE A 96 -10.58 4.39 -6.44
CA PHE A 96 -11.31 4.16 -7.69
C PHE A 96 -12.80 4.40 -7.51
N ASP A 97 -13.47 4.84 -8.58
CA ASP A 97 -14.89 5.18 -8.55
C ASP A 97 -15.75 3.92 -8.50
N TYR A 98 -16.98 4.09 -8.01
CA TYR A 98 -18.01 3.06 -8.05
C TYR A 98 -19.38 3.67 -8.27
N ASP A 99 -20.35 2.83 -8.56
CA ASP A 99 -21.74 3.22 -8.74
C ASP A 99 -22.37 3.65 -7.42
N THR A 100 -22.45 4.96 -7.20
CA THR A 100 -23.05 5.56 -6.01
C THR A 100 -24.58 5.66 -6.09
N GLU A 101 -25.19 5.31 -7.22
CA GLU A 101 -26.64 5.43 -7.44
C GLU A 101 -27.34 4.06 -7.47
N TYR A 102 -26.79 3.10 -8.24
CA TYR A 102 -27.45 1.82 -8.49
C TYR A 102 -26.68 0.59 -8.01
N CYS A 103 -25.48 0.74 -7.45
CA CYS A 103 -24.66 -0.37 -6.94
C CYS A 103 -24.36 -1.44 -8.01
N LEU A 104 -24.11 -1.05 -9.26
CA LEU A 104 -23.93 -2.00 -10.35
C LEU A 104 -22.47 -2.26 -10.71
N TRP A 105 -21.57 -1.33 -10.37
CA TRP A 105 -20.20 -1.38 -10.84
C TRP A 105 -19.19 -0.73 -9.89
N SER A 106 -17.94 -1.14 -10.01
CA SER A 106 -16.73 -0.42 -9.56
C SER A 106 -15.74 -0.34 -10.71
N ASP A 107 -14.89 0.68 -10.68
CA ASP A 107 -13.73 0.75 -11.54
C ASP A 107 -12.60 -0.12 -10.95
N GLU A 108 -11.85 -0.78 -11.82
CA GLU A 108 -10.75 -1.70 -11.51
C GLU A 108 -9.58 -1.44 -12.48
N TRP A 109 -8.41 -1.99 -12.17
CA TRP A 109 -7.23 -1.95 -13.04
C TRP A 109 -7.05 -3.27 -13.75
N ASN A 110 -7.32 -3.30 -15.06
CA ASN A 110 -7.01 -4.44 -15.90
C ASN A 110 -5.55 -4.39 -16.33
N TRP A 111 -4.81 -5.46 -16.09
CA TRP A 111 -3.44 -5.59 -16.57
C TRP A 111 -3.25 -6.92 -17.31
N GLN A 112 -2.77 -6.79 -18.55
CA GLN A 112 -2.42 -7.91 -19.40
C GLN A 112 -0.91 -8.00 -19.57
N GLY A 113 -0.39 -9.22 -19.68
CA GLY A 113 1.03 -9.44 -19.84
C GLY A 113 1.40 -10.91 -19.95
N VAL A 114 2.69 -11.21 -19.76
CA VAL A 114 3.23 -12.57 -19.79
C VAL A 114 3.85 -12.90 -18.44
N ALA A 115 3.55 -14.09 -17.92
CA ALA A 115 4.19 -14.64 -16.74
C ALA A 115 4.57 -16.10 -17.00
N LEU A 116 5.86 -16.42 -16.89
CA LEU A 116 6.40 -17.76 -17.11
C LEU A 116 6.00 -18.35 -18.49
N GLY A 117 6.06 -17.52 -19.54
CA GLY A 117 5.73 -17.93 -20.91
C GLY A 117 4.23 -18.09 -21.21
N LYS A 118 3.35 -17.68 -20.29
CA LYS A 118 1.89 -17.70 -20.50
C LYS A 118 1.32 -16.30 -20.39
N ASN A 119 0.38 -15.98 -21.27
CA ASN A 119 -0.37 -14.74 -21.19
C ASN A 119 -1.26 -14.75 -19.93
N PHE A 120 -1.43 -13.59 -19.31
CA PHE A 120 -2.43 -13.36 -18.28
C PHE A 120 -3.26 -12.12 -18.65
N ASP A 121 -4.49 -12.13 -18.17
CA ASP A 121 -5.43 -11.02 -18.20
C ASP A 121 -6.09 -11.01 -16.83
N ILE A 122 -5.79 -9.99 -16.02
CA ILE A 122 -6.14 -9.95 -14.61
C ILE A 122 -6.63 -8.55 -14.26
N ASP A 123 -7.81 -8.50 -13.65
CA ASP A 123 -8.28 -7.30 -12.97
C ASP A 123 -7.78 -7.27 -11.52
N PHE A 124 -7.45 -6.06 -11.07
CA PHE A 124 -7.10 -5.72 -9.70
C PHE A 124 -8.00 -4.60 -9.24
N ASP A 125 -8.42 -4.62 -7.98
CA ASP A 125 -9.33 -3.60 -7.44
C ASP A 125 -8.76 -2.17 -7.48
N GLY A 126 -7.43 -2.02 -7.52
CA GLY A 126 -6.75 -0.73 -7.61
C GLY A 126 -5.30 -0.79 -8.10
N PHE A 127 -4.76 0.37 -8.45
CA PHE A 127 -3.36 0.53 -8.87
C PHE A 127 -2.80 1.90 -8.49
N VAL A 128 -1.61 1.91 -7.88
CA VAL A 128 -0.83 3.10 -7.53
C VAL A 128 0.47 3.09 -8.34
N SER A 129 0.46 3.80 -9.47
CA SER A 129 1.58 3.85 -10.42
C SER A 129 2.90 4.30 -9.78
N ALA A 130 2.87 5.34 -8.95
CA ALA A 130 4.06 5.88 -8.28
C ALA A 130 4.80 4.85 -7.39
N GLU A 131 4.10 3.83 -6.90
CA GLU A 131 4.67 2.79 -6.03
C GLU A 131 4.85 1.44 -6.74
N CYS A 132 4.39 1.36 -7.99
CA CYS A 132 4.18 0.14 -8.74
C CYS A 132 3.37 -0.91 -7.96
N LEU A 133 2.30 -0.45 -7.29
CA LEU A 133 1.52 -1.24 -6.35
C LEU A 133 0.13 -1.55 -6.90
N LEU A 134 -0.13 -2.82 -7.15
CA LEU A 134 -1.47 -3.34 -7.39
C LEU A 134 -2.16 -3.63 -6.05
N GLN A 135 -3.46 -3.39 -6.00
CA GLN A 135 -4.26 -3.54 -4.78
C GLN A 135 -5.42 -4.50 -5.04
N GLU A 136 -5.66 -5.40 -4.08
CA GLU A 136 -6.86 -6.23 -4.01
C GLU A 136 -7.57 -5.94 -2.69
N THR A 137 -8.89 -5.89 -2.69
CA THR A 137 -9.74 -5.58 -1.55
C THR A 137 -10.77 -6.69 -1.33
N LYS A 138 -11.12 -6.94 -0.06
CA LYS A 138 -12.17 -7.88 0.33
C LYS A 138 -13.04 -7.26 1.42
N GLY A 139 -14.22 -6.79 1.02
CA GLY A 139 -15.24 -6.17 1.87
C GLY A 139 -16.21 -7.20 2.49
N ASP A 140 -16.33 -7.17 3.81
CA ASP A 140 -17.27 -7.95 4.62
C ASP A 140 -17.38 -9.47 4.30
N TYR A 141 -16.25 -10.16 4.10
CA TYR A 141 -16.26 -11.61 3.82
C TYR A 141 -16.44 -12.48 5.07
N ASP A 142 -16.31 -11.93 6.27
CA ASP A 142 -16.51 -12.69 7.52
C ASP A 142 -17.93 -13.22 7.65
N GLN A 143 -18.91 -12.61 6.96
CA GLN A 143 -20.28 -13.10 6.88
C GLN A 143 -20.38 -14.52 6.29
N PHE A 144 -19.35 -14.99 5.58
CA PHE A 144 -19.30 -16.33 5.00
C PHE A 144 -18.55 -17.36 5.85
N ILE A 145 -18.06 -16.96 7.02
CA ILE A 145 -17.32 -17.81 7.95
C ILE A 145 -18.23 -18.14 9.14
N LEU A 146 -18.38 -19.43 9.41
CA LEU A 146 -19.10 -19.95 10.58
C LEU A 146 -18.30 -19.73 11.86
N GLU A 147 -18.94 -19.81 13.02
CA GLU A 147 -18.28 -19.65 14.32
C GLU A 147 -17.13 -20.64 14.54
N ASN A 148 -17.25 -21.85 14.00
CA ASN A 148 -16.21 -22.88 14.05
C ASN A 148 -15.05 -22.64 13.05
N GLY A 149 -14.98 -21.46 12.42
CA GLY A 149 -13.94 -21.08 11.47
C GLY A 149 -14.05 -21.72 10.08
N LYS A 150 -15.08 -22.55 9.82
CA LYS A 150 -15.31 -23.14 8.50
C LYS A 150 -16.13 -22.20 7.62
N SER A 151 -15.95 -22.28 6.31
CA SER A 151 -16.80 -21.56 5.37
C SER A 151 -18.23 -22.10 5.37
N LYS A 152 -19.20 -21.23 5.10
CA LYS A 152 -20.59 -21.65 4.81
C LYS A 152 -20.56 -22.58 3.59
N LYS A 153 -21.20 -23.75 3.69
CA LYS A 153 -21.13 -24.78 2.63
C LYS A 153 -21.58 -24.28 1.25
N TRP A 154 -22.56 -23.39 1.20
CA TRP A 154 -23.06 -22.80 -0.05
C TRP A 154 -22.13 -21.73 -0.63
N PHE A 155 -21.20 -21.19 0.17
CA PHE A 155 -20.40 -20.04 -0.24
C PHE A 155 -19.28 -20.43 -1.21
N GLY A 156 -18.57 -21.55 -0.98
CA GLY A 156 -17.57 -22.12 -1.90
C GLY A 156 -16.41 -21.21 -2.36
N GLY A 157 -16.48 -19.90 -2.13
CA GLY A 157 -15.72 -18.87 -2.84
C GLY A 157 -14.33 -18.62 -2.29
N PHE A 158 -13.95 -19.25 -1.17
CA PHE A 158 -12.58 -19.14 -0.66
C PHE A 158 -11.58 -19.87 -1.56
N THR A 159 -11.95 -20.96 -2.24
CA THR A 159 -11.07 -21.59 -3.25
C THR A 159 -10.82 -20.64 -4.41
N VAL A 160 -11.84 -19.91 -4.87
CA VAL A 160 -11.71 -18.88 -5.92
C VAL A 160 -10.81 -17.73 -5.46
N MET A 161 -10.92 -17.33 -4.19
CA MET A 161 -10.06 -16.32 -3.59
C MET A 161 -8.60 -16.79 -3.56
N GLU A 162 -8.34 -18.02 -3.12
CA GLU A 162 -7.00 -18.60 -3.14
C GLU A 162 -6.40 -18.69 -4.55
N ASP A 163 -7.19 -19.09 -5.54
CA ASP A 163 -6.75 -19.14 -6.94
C ASP A 163 -6.45 -17.74 -7.49
N THR A 164 -7.21 -16.74 -7.06
CA THR A 164 -6.94 -15.34 -7.39
C THR A 164 -5.62 -14.87 -6.80
N ILE A 165 -5.35 -15.16 -5.51
CA ILE A 165 -4.05 -14.90 -4.87
C ILE A 165 -2.92 -15.54 -5.69
N ARG A 166 -3.04 -16.82 -6.06
CA ARG A 166 -2.01 -17.55 -6.81
C ARG A 166 -1.76 -16.94 -8.19
N ARG A 167 -2.83 -16.57 -8.93
CA ARG A 167 -2.73 -15.96 -10.27
C ARG A 167 -2.08 -14.59 -10.20
N GLN A 168 -2.56 -13.72 -9.32
CA GLN A 168 -2.01 -12.37 -9.14
C GLN A 168 -0.55 -12.42 -8.69
N ALA A 169 -0.23 -13.24 -7.68
CA ALA A 169 1.15 -13.39 -7.21
C ALA A 169 2.10 -13.88 -8.30
N ARG A 170 1.66 -14.78 -9.18
CA ARG A 170 2.46 -15.24 -10.31
C ARG A 170 2.75 -14.11 -11.29
N ALA A 171 1.74 -13.33 -11.66
CA ALA A 171 1.89 -12.20 -12.57
C ALA A 171 2.87 -11.16 -12.00
N VAL A 172 2.70 -10.81 -10.73
CA VAL A 172 3.50 -9.80 -10.04
C VAL A 172 4.96 -10.24 -9.86
N ARG A 173 5.21 -11.46 -9.37
CA ARG A 173 6.58 -11.98 -9.19
C ARG A 173 7.35 -12.13 -10.50
N ALA A 174 6.66 -12.41 -11.60
CA ALA A 174 7.30 -12.53 -12.91
C ALA A 174 7.69 -11.18 -13.53
N ASN A 175 7.20 -10.06 -12.98
CA ASN A 175 7.30 -8.74 -13.58
C ASN A 175 7.78 -7.68 -12.56
N PRO A 176 9.01 -7.75 -12.04
CA PRO A 176 9.55 -6.71 -11.16
C PRO A 176 9.65 -5.36 -11.90
N PRO A 177 9.49 -4.21 -11.21
CA PRO A 177 9.39 -4.01 -9.76
C PRO A 177 7.96 -4.08 -9.17
N THR A 178 7.00 -4.71 -9.86
CA THR A 178 5.59 -4.75 -9.42
C THR A 178 5.42 -5.33 -8.01
N LYS A 179 4.50 -4.71 -7.25
CA LYS A 179 4.07 -5.14 -5.91
C LYS A 179 2.58 -5.42 -5.87
N LEU A 180 2.16 -6.20 -4.87
CA LEU A 180 0.77 -6.53 -4.61
C LEU A 180 0.48 -6.42 -3.11
N MET A 181 -0.60 -5.73 -2.76
CA MET A 181 -1.14 -5.67 -1.40
C MET A 181 -2.61 -6.11 -1.40
N TRP A 182 -2.95 -7.00 -0.48
CA TRP A 182 -4.32 -7.41 -0.21
C TRP A 182 -4.85 -6.75 1.06
N TYR A 183 -5.97 -6.04 0.94
CA TYR A 183 -6.65 -5.35 2.02
C TYR A 183 -7.93 -6.09 2.40
N PHE A 184 -8.08 -6.38 3.69
CA PHE A 184 -9.25 -7.05 4.23
C PHE A 184 -10.00 -6.13 5.17
N GLN A 185 -11.30 -5.95 4.94
CA GLN A 185 -12.15 -5.18 5.84
C GLN A 185 -12.40 -5.91 7.16
N THR A 186 -12.30 -7.24 7.14
CA THR A 186 -12.68 -8.08 8.27
C THR A 186 -11.56 -9.05 8.66
N PRO A 187 -11.36 -9.31 9.97
CA PRO A 187 -10.16 -10.00 10.43
C PRO A 187 -10.20 -11.52 10.24
N LYS A 188 -11.37 -12.19 10.26
CA LYS A 188 -11.41 -13.66 10.15
C LYS A 188 -11.05 -14.11 8.74
N THR A 189 -11.52 -13.39 7.71
CA THR A 189 -11.18 -13.67 6.32
C THR A 189 -9.70 -13.44 6.07
N LYS A 190 -9.13 -12.35 6.60
CA LYS A 190 -7.69 -12.12 6.57
C LYS A 190 -6.93 -13.29 7.20
N ALA A 191 -7.35 -13.73 8.39
CA ALA A 191 -6.72 -14.85 9.08
C ALA A 191 -6.82 -16.15 8.26
N MET A 192 -7.99 -16.45 7.69
CA MET A 192 -8.23 -17.62 6.84
C MET A 192 -7.33 -17.63 5.60
N MET A 193 -7.12 -16.48 4.96
CA MET A 193 -6.31 -16.36 3.74
C MET A 193 -4.80 -16.20 4.01
N THR A 194 -4.41 -15.92 5.25
CA THR A 194 -2.99 -15.66 5.62
C THR A 194 -2.04 -16.78 5.16
N PRO A 195 -2.35 -18.09 5.33
CA PRO A 195 -1.47 -19.15 4.83
C PRO A 195 -1.23 -19.08 3.31
N THR A 196 -2.29 -18.89 2.53
CA THR A 196 -2.19 -18.81 1.06
C THR A 196 -1.45 -17.56 0.59
N LEU A 197 -1.70 -16.41 1.23
CA LEU A 197 -0.98 -15.17 0.95
C LEU A 197 0.52 -15.31 1.24
N ALA A 198 0.86 -15.85 2.42
CA ALA A 198 2.24 -16.06 2.84
C ALA A 198 2.99 -17.03 1.92
N MET A 199 2.38 -18.17 1.57
CA MET A 199 2.97 -19.14 0.63
C MET A 199 3.23 -18.54 -0.76
N ASN A 200 2.51 -17.48 -1.14
CA ASN A 200 2.67 -16.81 -2.43
C ASN A 200 3.51 -15.52 -2.35
N GLY A 201 4.01 -15.15 -1.17
CA GLY A 201 4.78 -13.92 -0.97
C GLY A 201 3.96 -12.64 -1.19
N VAL A 202 2.65 -12.70 -0.92
CA VAL A 202 1.74 -11.56 -1.08
C VAL A 202 1.57 -10.85 0.25
N ALA A 203 1.84 -9.54 0.26
CA ALA A 203 1.60 -8.71 1.43
C ALA A 203 0.10 -8.55 1.66
N SER A 204 -0.32 -8.51 2.93
CA SER A 204 -1.71 -8.27 3.28
C SER A 204 -1.85 -7.51 4.59
N MET A 205 -2.95 -6.76 4.69
CA MET A 205 -3.30 -6.05 5.91
C MET A 205 -4.79 -6.11 6.19
N TYR A 206 -5.10 -6.07 7.49
CA TYR A 206 -6.45 -5.79 7.97
C TYR A 206 -6.61 -4.28 8.09
N LEU A 207 -7.61 -3.73 7.41
CA LEU A 207 -7.91 -2.30 7.40
C LEU A 207 -9.45 -2.15 7.33
N PRO A 208 -10.14 -2.00 8.48
CA PRO A 208 -11.61 -2.00 8.55
C PRO A 208 -12.26 -0.72 8.03
#